data_AF-A0A0N8GD04-F1
#
_entry.id   AF-A0A0N8GD04-F1
#
_cell.length_a   1.000
_cell.length_b   1.000
_cell.length_c   1.000
_cell.angle_alpha   90.00
_cell.angle_beta   90.00
_cell.angle_gamma   90.00
#
_symmetry.space_group_name_H-M   'P 1'
#
loop_
_entity.id
_entity.type
_entity.pdbx_description
1 polymer ?
#
loop_
_entity_poly.entity_id
_entity_poly.type
_entity_poly.pdbx_seq_one_letter_code
_entity_poly.pdbx_strand_id
1 'polypeptide(L)'
;LAQVRKRADVIAYEQAIESAFREVANALDAHATLSQAEPRSREQVEREQLRLARMHQRVDAGLGDRSALLAERTRIAQTELDYLDTALQRVLSRIALFQAFYGVRLPTAS
;
A
#
# COMPACT_ATOMS: atom_id res chain seq x y z
N LEU A 1 14.85 -44.81 16.80
CA LEU A 1 14.20 -43.58 17.29
C LEU A 1 15.02 -42.30 17.01
N ALA A 2 16.31 -42.24 17.40
CA ALA A 2 17.17 -41.06 17.21
C ALA A 2 17.31 -40.63 15.74
N GLN A 3 17.47 -41.57 14.81
CA GLN A 3 17.57 -41.27 13.37
C GLN A 3 16.29 -40.63 12.80
N VAL A 4 15.12 -41.04 13.30
CA VAL A 4 13.81 -40.53 12.85
C VAL A 4 13.59 -39.12 13.38
N ARG A 5 13.93 -38.86 14.65
CA ARG A 5 13.89 -37.52 15.23
C ARG A 5 14.81 -36.56 14.48
N LYS A 6 16.06 -36.97 14.22
CA LYS A 6 17.01 -36.17 13.42
C LYS A 6 16.49 -35.85 12.01
N ARG A 7 15.83 -36.78 11.34
CA ARG A 7 15.20 -36.51 10.02
C ARG A 7 14.05 -35.52 10.12
N ALA A 8 13.23 -35.62 11.16
CA ALA A 8 12.16 -34.66 11.40
C ALA A 8 12.71 -33.25 11.67
N ASP A 9 13.79 -33.13 12.44
CA ASP A 9 14.45 -31.85 12.72
C ASP A 9 15.02 -31.21 11.45
N VAL A 10 15.60 -32.01 10.54
CA VAL A 10 16.10 -31.53 9.25
C VAL A 10 14.95 -31.02 8.37
N ILE A 11 13.85 -31.76 8.28
CA ILE A 11 12.66 -31.34 7.51
C ILE A 11 12.09 -30.03 8.08
N ALA A 12 12.00 -29.91 9.41
CA ALA A 12 11.51 -28.70 10.05
C ALA A 12 12.41 -27.49 9.76
N TYR A 13 13.73 -27.69 9.74
CA TYR A 13 14.69 -26.66 9.37
C TYR A 13 14.56 -26.23 7.90
N GLU A 14 14.47 -27.20 6.98
CA GLU A 14 14.25 -26.93 5.54
C GLU A 14 12.96 -26.14 5.32
N GLN A 15 11.86 -26.54 5.96
CA GLN A 15 10.58 -25.83 5.88
C GLN A 15 10.65 -24.42 6.45
N ALA A 16 11.38 -24.20 7.55
CA ALA A 16 11.58 -22.88 8.12
C ALA A 16 12.34 -21.96 7.17
N ILE A 17 13.38 -22.48 6.51
CA ILE A 17 14.12 -21.75 5.48
C ILE A 17 13.20 -21.40 4.31
N GLU A 18 12.49 -22.38 3.74
CA GLU A 18 11.59 -22.15 2.61
C GLU A 18 10.50 -21.10 2.91
N SER A 19 9.94 -21.13 4.13
CA SER A 19 8.97 -20.12 4.57
C SER A 19 9.60 -18.73 4.62
N ALA A 20 10.78 -18.60 5.24
CA ALA A 20 11.46 -17.32 5.35
C ALA A 20 11.80 -16.73 3.97
N PHE A 21 12.29 -17.54 3.03
CA PHE A 21 12.54 -17.07 1.66
C PHE A 21 11.26 -16.62 0.95
N ARG A 22 10.16 -17.35 1.13
CA ARG A 22 8.86 -16.97 0.55
C ARG A 22 8.33 -15.67 1.15
N GLU A 23 8.47 -15.48 2.46
CA GLU A 23 8.08 -14.25 3.15
C GLU A 23 8.88 -13.05 2.66
N VAL A 24 10.20 -13.19 2.51
CA VAL A 24 11.07 -12.15 1.95
C VAL A 24 10.69 -11.83 0.50
N ALA A 25 10.47 -12.84 -0.35
CA ALA A 25 10.08 -12.65 -1.74
C ALA A 25 8.75 -11.87 -1.84
N ASN A 26 7.73 -12.30 -1.10
CA ASN A 26 6.43 -11.64 -1.07
C ASN A 26 6.54 -10.18 -0.59
N ALA A 27 7.34 -9.93 0.45
CA ALA A 27 7.54 -8.58 0.97
C ALA A 27 8.27 -7.67 -0.02
N LEU A 28 9.26 -8.19 -0.74
CA LEU A 28 9.98 -7.47 -1.80
C LEU A 28 9.03 -7.11 -2.95
N ASP A 29 8.23 -8.07 -3.42
CA ASP A 29 7.27 -7.85 -4.51
C ASP A 29 6.21 -6.82 -4.15
N ALA A 30 5.65 -6.91 -2.93
CA ALA A 30 4.70 -5.93 -2.41
C ALA A 30 5.34 -4.54 -2.33
N HIS A 31 6.56 -4.45 -1.76
CA HIS A 31 7.27 -3.18 -1.63
C HIS A 31 7.60 -2.54 -2.98
N ALA A 32 8.07 -3.33 -3.96
CA ALA A 32 8.36 -2.87 -5.31
C ALA A 32 7.09 -2.33 -6.00
N THR A 33 6.00 -3.09 -5.91
CA THR A 33 4.70 -2.71 -6.48
C THR A 33 4.20 -1.39 -5.89
N LEU A 34 4.18 -1.28 -4.56
CA LEU A 34 3.68 -0.10 -3.85
C LEU A 34 4.59 1.13 -4.01
N SER A 35 5.90 0.92 -4.18
CA SER A 35 6.85 2.01 -4.47
C SER A 35 6.57 2.68 -5.81
N GLN A 36 5.93 1.97 -6.75
CA GLN A 36 5.47 2.55 -8.02
C GLN A 36 4.00 3.00 -7.97
N ALA A 37 3.15 2.33 -7.21
CA ALA A 37 1.73 2.66 -7.13
C ALA A 37 1.46 3.99 -6.40
N GLU A 38 2.17 4.26 -5.29
CA GLU A 38 1.96 5.47 -4.50
C GLU A 38 2.24 6.76 -5.28
N PRO A 39 3.36 6.91 -6.02
CA PRO A 39 3.59 8.11 -6.82
C PRO A 39 2.53 8.31 -7.91
N ARG A 40 2.09 7.22 -8.56
CA ARG A 40 1.02 7.29 -9.58
C ARG A 40 -0.31 7.76 -8.99
N SER A 41 -0.66 7.25 -7.81
CA SER A 41 -1.87 7.63 -7.08
C SER A 41 -1.78 9.09 -6.61
N ARG A 42 -0.61 9.52 -6.13
CA ARG A 42 -0.35 10.92 -5.77
C ARG A 42 -0.54 11.86 -6.97
N GLU A 43 0.08 11.54 -8.11
CA GLU A 43 -0.07 12.32 -9.34
C GLU A 43 -1.53 12.37 -9.82
N GLN A 44 -2.30 11.28 -9.61
CA GLN A 44 -3.72 11.27 -9.91
C GLN A 44 -4.47 12.28 -9.04
N VAL A 45 -4.26 12.30 -7.73
CA VAL A 45 -4.86 13.30 -6.82
C VAL A 45 -4.51 14.71 -7.27
N GLU A 46 -3.23 14.99 -7.56
CA GLU A 46 -2.77 16.32 -7.99
C GLU A 46 -3.47 16.78 -9.28
N ARG A 47 -3.60 15.90 -10.29
CA ARG A 47 -4.34 16.20 -11.53
C ARG A 47 -5.81 16.50 -11.28
N GLU A 48 -6.43 15.76 -10.37
CA GLU A 48 -7.85 15.88 -10.07
C GLU A 48 -8.15 17.14 -9.26
N GLN A 49 -7.28 17.53 -8.32
CA GLN A 49 -7.36 18.80 -7.62
C GLN A 49 -7.25 20.00 -8.57
N LEU A 50 -6.35 19.94 -9.56
CA LEU A 50 -6.26 20.98 -10.60
C LEU A 50 -7.54 21.04 -11.44
N ARG A 51 -8.17 19.90 -11.73
CA ARG A 51 -9.46 19.83 -12.44
C ARG A 51 -10.56 20.50 -11.63
N LEU A 52 -10.64 20.20 -10.33
CA LEU A 52 -11.61 20.80 -9.43
C LEU A 52 -11.44 22.32 -9.32
N ALA A 53 -10.20 22.80 -9.21
CA ALA A 53 -9.90 24.23 -9.15
C ALA A 53 -10.40 24.96 -10.41
N ARG A 54 -10.16 24.40 -11.61
CA ARG A 54 -10.69 24.95 -12.86
C ARG A 54 -12.21 24.93 -12.89
N MET A 55 -12.83 23.87 -12.38
CA MET A 55 -14.29 23.75 -12.38
C MET A 55 -14.94 24.73 -11.39
N HIS A 56 -14.30 24.95 -10.24
CA HIS A 56 -14.68 25.96 -9.27
C HIS A 56 -14.72 27.36 -9.91
N GLN A 57 -13.65 27.74 -10.60
CA GLN A 57 -13.57 29.04 -11.31
C GLN A 57 -14.69 29.20 -12.34
N ARG A 58 -15.03 28.14 -13.08
CA ARG A 58 -16.14 28.18 -14.05
C ARG A 58 -17.50 28.38 -13.37
N VAL A 59 -17.75 27.69 -12.26
CA VAL A 59 -19.00 27.82 -11.50
C VAL A 59 -19.11 29.21 -10.88
N ASP A 60 -18.03 29.76 -10.34
CA ASP A 60 -18.01 31.13 -9.79
C ASP A 60 -18.30 32.19 -10.85
N ALA A 61 -17.81 31.97 -12.08
CA ALA A 61 -18.10 32.81 -13.24
C ALA A 61 -19.52 32.61 -13.82
N GLY A 62 -20.34 31.71 -13.25
CA GLY A 62 -21.67 31.37 -13.77
C GLY A 62 -21.64 30.52 -15.05
N LEU A 63 -20.49 29.98 -15.43
CA LEU A 63 -20.24 29.18 -16.64
C LEU A 63 -20.29 27.66 -16.37
N GLY A 64 -20.80 27.25 -15.22
CA GLY A 64 -20.81 25.86 -14.77
C GLY A 64 -21.92 25.57 -13.76
N ASP A 65 -22.23 24.29 -13.63
CA ASP A 65 -23.25 23.80 -12.70
C ASP A 65 -22.65 23.52 -11.31
N ARG A 66 -23.32 24.03 -10.27
CA ARG A 66 -22.97 23.81 -8.86
C ARG A 66 -23.17 22.36 -8.44
N SER A 67 -24.17 21.67 -9.01
CA SER A 67 -24.43 20.25 -8.67
C SER A 67 -23.32 19.35 -9.20
N ALA A 68 -22.84 19.62 -10.41
CA ALA A 68 -21.64 18.99 -10.96
C ALA A 68 -20.39 19.26 -10.11
N LEU A 69 -20.23 20.48 -9.57
CA LEU A 69 -19.14 20.81 -8.64
C LEU A 69 -19.19 20.02 -7.34
N LEU A 70 -20.37 19.83 -6.77
CA LEU A 70 -20.52 19.01 -5.58
C LEU A 70 -20.19 17.53 -5.87
N ALA A 71 -20.70 16.97 -6.96
CA ALA A 71 -20.42 15.59 -7.34
C ALA A 71 -18.91 15.34 -7.55
N GLU A 72 -18.24 16.30 -8.19
CA GLU A 72 -16.80 16.23 -8.42
C GLU A 72 -15.98 16.31 -7.13
N ARG A 73 -16.38 17.15 -6.16
CA ARG A 73 -15.76 17.19 -4.83
C ARG A 73 -15.85 15.84 -4.14
N THR A 74 -17.01 15.18 -4.18
CA THR A 74 -17.19 13.85 -3.60
C THR A 74 -16.29 12.81 -4.27
N ARG A 75 -16.18 12.84 -5.60
CA ARG A 75 -15.30 11.93 -6.35
C ARG A 75 -13.82 12.13 -6.00
N ILE A 76 -13.38 13.37 -5.83
CA ILE A 76 -11.99 13.66 -5.46
C ILE A 76 -11.70 13.26 -4.02
N ALA A 77 -12.64 13.48 -3.10
CA ALA A 77 -12.50 12.98 -1.74
C ALA A 77 -12.28 11.45 -1.72
N GLN A 78 -13.01 10.70 -2.56
CA GLN A 78 -12.76 9.26 -2.71
C GLN A 78 -11.36 8.97 -3.26
N THR A 79 -10.91 9.71 -4.28
CA THR A 79 -9.58 9.53 -4.86
C THR A 79 -8.46 9.84 -3.84
N GLU A 80 -8.67 10.83 -2.97
CA GLU A 80 -7.76 11.16 -1.87
C GLU A 80 -7.71 10.04 -0.82
N LEU A 81 -8.85 9.43 -0.48
CA LEU A 81 -8.90 8.27 0.42
C LEU A 81 -8.15 7.07 -0.18
N ASP A 82 -8.33 6.79 -1.47
CA ASP A 82 -7.64 5.70 -2.17
C ASP A 82 -6.11 5.94 -2.21
N TYR A 83 -5.69 7.20 -2.35
CA TYR A 83 -4.29 7.59 -2.22
C TYR A 83 -3.74 7.35 -0.81
N LEU A 84 -4.47 7.77 0.23
CA LEU A 84 -4.05 7.57 1.61
C LEU A 84 -3.91 6.09 1.95
N ASP A 85 -4.81 5.23 1.47
CA ASP A 85 -4.68 3.78 1.64
C ASP A 85 -3.42 3.26 0.92
N THR A 86 -3.19 3.66 -0.33
CA THR A 86 -1.97 3.28 -1.07
C THR A 86 -0.69 3.72 -0.36
N ALA A 87 -0.67 4.94 0.20
CA ALA A 87 0.45 5.47 0.96
C ALA A 87 0.67 4.70 2.26
N LEU A 88 -0.40 4.33 2.98
CA LEU A 88 -0.33 3.48 4.16
C LEU A 88 0.24 2.10 3.81
N GLN A 89 -0.28 1.46 2.76
CA GLN A 89 0.24 0.16 2.29
C GLN A 89 1.72 0.23 1.95
N ARG A 90 2.19 1.32 1.31
CA ARG A 90 3.62 1.53 1.04
C ARG A 90 4.45 1.55 2.32
N VAL A 91 4.00 2.21 3.38
CA VAL A 91 4.69 2.22 4.67
C VAL A 91 4.68 0.84 5.31
N LEU A 92 3.52 0.18 5.32
CA LEU A 92 3.36 -1.17 5.89
C LEU A 92 4.22 -2.21 5.15
N SER A 93 4.34 -2.14 3.83
CA SER A 93 5.21 -3.04 3.07
C SER A 93 6.69 -2.89 3.43
N ARG A 94 7.14 -1.66 3.75
CA ARG A 94 8.50 -1.42 4.22
C ARG A 94 8.73 -2.02 5.61
N ILE A 95 7.73 -1.95 6.48
CA ILE A 95 7.76 -2.64 7.78
C ILE A 95 7.83 -4.16 7.54
N ALA A 96 6.92 -4.72 6.76
CA ALA A 96 6.89 -6.16 6.45
C ALA A 96 8.22 -6.66 5.88
N LEU A 97 8.84 -5.89 4.98
CA LEU A 97 10.17 -6.20 4.43
C LEU A 97 11.24 -6.26 5.53
N PHE A 98 11.25 -5.30 6.44
CA PHE A 98 12.16 -5.31 7.59
C PHE A 98 11.92 -6.53 8.49
N GLN A 99 10.66 -6.89 8.76
CA GLN A 99 10.33 -8.06 9.57
C GLN A 99 10.77 -9.36 8.89
N ALA A 100 10.59 -9.48 7.57
CA ALA A 100 10.98 -10.66 6.81
C ALA A 100 12.50 -10.88 6.80
N PHE A 101 13.30 -9.80 6.74
CA PHE A 101 14.77 -9.91 6.78
C PHE A 101 15.34 -10.20 8.16
N TYR A 102 14.74 -9.65 9.23
CA TYR A 102 15.36 -9.68 10.56
C TYR A 102 14.58 -10.51 11.60
N GLY A 103 13.42 -11.06 11.24
CA GLY A 103 12.55 -11.81 12.16
C GLY A 103 11.99 -10.96 13.30
N VAL A 104 12.11 -9.63 13.22
CA VAL A 104 11.67 -8.71 14.27
C VAL A 104 10.17 -8.49 14.11
N ARG A 105 9.37 -8.82 15.12
CA ARG A 105 7.97 -8.39 15.18
C ARG A 105 7.89 -7.09 15.97
N LEU A 106 7.24 -6.08 15.41
CA LEU A 106 6.94 -4.86 16.18
C LEU A 106 5.90 -5.23 17.25
N PRO A 107 6.05 -4.75 18.49
CA PRO A 107 5.02 -4.93 19.51
C PRO A 107 3.74 -4.23 19.02
N THR A 108 2.67 -5.00 18.83
CA THR A 108 1.35 -4.46 18.53
C THR A 108 0.89 -3.65 19.73
N ALA A 109 0.65 -2.35 19.54
CA ALA A 109 0.01 -1.52 20.56
C ALA A 109 -1.32 -2.17 20.94
N SER A 110 -1.45 -2.46 22.24
CA SER A 110 -2.66 -3.03 22.86
C SER A 110 -3.69 -1.93 23.09
#